data_AF-A0A699VLG4-F1
#
_entry.id   AF-A0A699VLG4-F1
#
_cell.length_a   1.000
_cell.length_b   1.000
_cell.length_c   1.000
_cell.angle_alpha   90.00
_cell.angle_beta   90.00
_cell.angle_gamma   90.00
#
_symmetry.space_group_name_H-M   'P 1'
#
loop_
_entity.id
_entity.type
_entity.pdbx_description
1 polymer ?
#
loop_
_entity_poly.entity_id
_entity_poly.type
_entity_poly.pdbx_seq_one_letter_code
_entity_poly.pdbx_strand_id
1 'polypeptide(L)' 'ALLCPRMVEPEAVKVEQYLRGLTKSIRDDVTSSQPATINDAVRMAYQLVGQLVQDKADEATEGEKRKGKGD' A
#
# COMPACT_ATOMS: atom_id res chain seq x y z
N ALA A 1 6.87 15.84 -40.45
CA ALA A 1 5.84 15.10 -39.70
C ALA A 1 5.96 15.46 -38.23
N LEU A 2 4.89 15.93 -37.59
CA LEU A 2 4.87 16.15 -36.14
C LEU A 2 4.59 14.79 -35.47
N LEU A 3 5.59 14.23 -34.81
CA LEU A 3 5.39 13.10 -33.90
C LEU A 3 4.59 13.63 -32.71
N CYS A 4 3.32 13.26 -32.58
CA CYS A 4 2.49 13.56 -31.41
C CYS A 4 2.95 12.67 -30.25
N PRO A 5 3.75 13.16 -29.29
CA PRO A 5 4.53 12.25 -28.44
C PRO A 5 3.70 11.50 -27.40
N ARG A 6 2.42 11.84 -27.18
CA ARG A 6 1.60 11.18 -26.15
C ARG A 6 0.12 11.08 -26.52
N MET A 7 -0.24 9.95 -27.12
CA MET A 7 -1.62 9.46 -27.09
C MET A 7 -1.91 8.65 -25.82
N VAL A 8 -0.89 8.26 -25.06
CA VAL A 8 -1.00 7.47 -23.82
C VAL A 8 -0.17 8.15 -22.73
N GLU A 9 -0.73 8.22 -21.52
CA GLU A 9 0.00 8.68 -20.35
C GLU A 9 1.15 7.70 -20.00
N PRO A 10 2.38 8.20 -19.76
CA PRO A 10 3.47 7.38 -19.28
C PRO A 10 3.17 6.75 -17.93
N GLU A 11 3.78 5.60 -17.69
CA GLU A 11 3.58 4.83 -16.47
C GLU A 11 3.94 5.61 -15.19
N ALA A 12 5.04 6.37 -15.23
CA ALA A 12 5.47 7.20 -14.11
C ALA A 12 4.39 8.21 -13.66
N VAL A 13 3.63 8.76 -14.61
CA VAL A 13 2.54 9.71 -14.30
C VAL A 13 1.39 8.97 -13.60
N LYS A 14 1.05 7.77 -14.06
CA LYS A 14 0.00 6.94 -13.43
C LYS A 14 0.39 6.53 -12.00
N VAL A 15 1.64 6.11 -11.80
CA VAL A 15 2.18 5.76 -10.49
C VAL A 15 2.09 6.95 -9.54
N GLU A 16 2.54 8.13 -9.97
CA GLU A 16 2.47 9.34 -9.14
C GLU A 16 1.03 9.71 -8.78
N GLN A 17 0.10 9.66 -9.75
CA GLN A 17 -1.31 9.93 -9.51
C GLN A 17 -1.92 8.96 -8.49
N TYR A 18 -1.57 7.69 -8.56
CA TYR A 18 -2.02 6.70 -7.59
C TYR A 18 -1.46 6.96 -6.19
N LEU A 19 -0.15 7.21 -6.07
CA LEU A 19 0.50 7.51 -4.79
C LEU A 19 -0.14 8.73 -4.10
N ARG A 20 -0.54 9.76 -4.86
CA ARG A 20 -1.25 10.94 -4.32
C ARG A 20 -2.58 10.59 -3.65
N GLY A 21 -3.26 9.53 -4.07
CA GLY A 21 -4.52 9.07 -3.50
C GLY A 21 -4.39 8.21 -2.23
N LEU A 22 -3.17 7.81 -1.86
CA LEU A 22 -2.93 6.94 -0.70
C LEU A 22 -2.81 7.73 0.60
N THR A 23 -3.14 7.07 1.71
CA THR A 23 -2.84 7.56 3.06
C THR A 23 -1.33 7.70 3.24
N LYS A 24 -0.88 8.63 4.09
CA LYS A 24 0.53 8.96 4.23
C LYS A 24 1.41 7.75 4.54
N SER A 25 1.01 6.89 5.49
CA SER A 25 1.79 5.71 5.87
C SER A 25 1.99 4.75 4.70
N ILE A 26 0.92 4.36 4.02
CA ILE A 26 0.99 3.45 2.87
C ILE A 26 1.77 4.10 1.71
N ARG A 27 1.56 5.39 1.46
CA ARG A 27 2.29 6.13 0.42
C ARG A 27 3.79 6.11 0.67
N ASP A 28 4.23 6.38 1.90
CA ASP A 28 5.65 6.45 2.26
C ASP A 28 6.32 5.08 2.03
N ASP A 29 5.68 3.99 2.45
CA ASP A 29 6.17 2.61 2.26
C ASP A 29 6.21 2.19 0.77
N VAL A 30 5.13 2.46 0.02
CA VAL A 30 5.07 2.16 -1.42
C VAL A 30 6.10 3.00 -2.18
N THR A 31 6.28 4.28 -1.83
CA THR A 31 7.28 5.15 -2.48
C THR A 31 8.70 4.66 -2.24
N SER A 32 9.01 4.23 -1.01
CA SER A 32 10.32 3.63 -0.65
C SER A 32 10.63 2.38 -1.50
N SER A 33 9.60 1.62 -1.85
CA SER A 33 9.70 0.40 -2.66
C SER A 33 9.87 0.66 -4.16
N GLN A 34 9.71 1.91 -4.61
CA GLN A 34 9.93 2.36 -6.00
C GLN A 34 9.21 1.48 -7.05
N PRO A 35 7.87 1.45 -7.08
CA PRO A 35 7.11 0.70 -8.08
C PRO A 35 7.43 1.15 -9.50
N ALA A 36 7.70 0.18 -10.38
CA ALA A 36 7.92 0.43 -11.80
C ALA A 36 6.60 0.66 -12.57
N THR A 37 5.49 0.11 -12.06
CA THR A 37 4.18 0.15 -12.70
C THR A 37 3.07 0.47 -11.71
N ILE A 38 1.91 0.90 -12.22
CA ILE A 38 0.69 1.09 -11.43
C ILE A 38 0.28 -0.21 -10.74
N ASN A 39 0.43 -1.35 -11.41
CA ASN A 39 0.06 -2.65 -10.85
C ASN A 39 0.97 -3.05 -9.69
N ASP A 40 2.26 -2.72 -9.75
CA ASP A 40 3.17 -2.93 -8.62
C ASP A 40 2.78 -2.06 -7.43
N ALA A 41 2.46 -0.77 -7.68
CA ALA A 41 2.01 0.14 -6.63
C ALA A 41 0.70 -0.36 -5.98
N VAL A 42 -0.27 -0.80 -6.77
CA VAL A 42 -1.56 -1.35 -6.30
C VAL A 42 -1.35 -2.62 -5.49
N ARG A 43 -0.51 -3.55 -5.98
CA ARG A 43 -0.23 -4.82 -5.29
C ARG A 43 0.40 -4.57 -3.92
N MET A 44 1.40 -3.68 -3.85
CA MET A 44 2.08 -3.35 -2.60
C MET A 44 1.14 -2.67 -1.61
N ALA A 45 0.35 -1.68 -2.06
CA ALA A 45 -0.62 -1.01 -1.20
C ALA A 45 -1.64 -2.00 -0.61
N TYR A 46 -2.13 -2.94 -1.43
CA TYR A 46 -3.05 -3.99 -0.98
C TYR A 46 -2.41 -4.91 0.08
N GLN A 47 -1.15 -5.32 -0.12
CA GLN A 47 -0.42 -6.16 0.83
C GLN A 47 -0.22 -5.47 2.18
N LEU A 48 0.14 -4.18 2.17
CA LEU A 48 0.33 -3.39 3.40
C LEU A 48 -0.97 -3.24 4.19
N VAL A 49 -2.09 -3.00 3.51
CA VAL A 49 -3.40 -2.96 4.17
C VAL A 49 -3.77 -4.32 4.75
N GLY A 50 -3.50 -5.42 4.02
CA GLY A 50 -3.72 -6.78 4.50
C GLY A 50 -2.94 -7.08 5.78
N GLN A 51 -1.65 -6.73 5.81
CA GLN A 51 -0.78 -6.88 6.99
C GLN A 51 -1.31 -6.10 8.19
N LEU A 52 -1.68 -4.82 7.99
CA LEU A 52 -2.21 -3.98 9.07
C LEU A 52 -3.49 -4.56 9.68
N VAL A 53 -4.38 -5.16 8.87
CA VAL A 53 -5.60 -5.80 9.37
C VAL A 53 -5.26 -7.07 10.17
N GLN A 54 -4.31 -7.88 9.69
CA GLN A 54 -3.88 -9.09 10.40
C GLN A 54 -3.20 -8.76 11.73
N ASP A 55 -2.26 -7.82 11.73
CA ASP A 55 -1.56 -7.38 12.94
C ASP A 55 -2.55 -6.92 14.03
N LYS A 56 -3.61 -6.22 13.62
CA LYS A 56 -4.68 -5.77 14.53
C LYS A 56 -5.56 -6.90 15.06
N ALA A 57 -5.80 -7.93 14.26
CA ALA A 57 -6.52 -9.12 14.71
C ALA A 57 -5.67 -9.91 15.71
N ASP A 58 -4.38 -10.09 15.43
CA ASP A 58 -3.46 -10.82 16.30
C ASP A 58 -3.27 -10.10 17.66
N GLU A 59 -3.13 -8.76 17.65
CA GLU A 59 -3.07 -7.92 18.85
C GLU A 59 -4.28 -8.15 19.77
N ALA A 60 -5.48 -8.27 19.21
CA ALA A 60 -6.71 -8.49 19.96
C ALA A 60 -6.73 -9.88 20.65
N THR A 61 -6.22 -10.92 19.99
CA THR A 61 -6.19 -12.28 20.54
C THR A 61 -5.12 -12.48 21.62
N GLU A 62 -4.00 -11.77 21.53
CA GLU A 62 -2.94 -11.77 22.56
C GLU A 62 -3.41 -11.10 23.86
N GLY A 63 -4.20 -10.03 23.76
CA GLY A 63 -4.78 -9.34 24.92
C GLY A 63 -5.70 -10.23 25.76
N GLU A 64 -6.41 -11.17 25.14
CA GLU A 64 -7.36 -12.07 25.81
C GLU A 64 -6.67 -13.15 26.63
N LYS A 65 -5.54 -13.70 26.13
CA LYS A 65 -4.74 -14.73 26.85
C LYS A 65 -4.12 -14.22 28.15
N ARG A 66 -3.89 -12.92 28.29
CA ARG A 66 -3.32 -12.31 29.51
C ARG A 66 -4.35 -12.08 30.63
N LYS A 67 -5.64 -12.31 30.38
CA LYS A 67 -6.72 -12.14 31.37
C LYS A 67 -7.18 -13.45 32.03
N GLY A 68 -6.72 -14.61 31.54
CA GLY A 68 -7.10 -15.94 32.06
C GLY A 68 -6.01 -16.60 32.91
N LYS A 69 -5.66 -16.00 34.06
CA LYS A 69 -4.94 -16.69 35.14
C LYS A 69 -5.24 -15.99 36.47
N GLY A 70 -6.42 -16.24 36.98
CA GLY A 70 -6.90 -15.79 38.27
C GLY A 70 -8.07 -16.67 38.66
N ASP A 71 -7.75 -17.87 39.13
CA ASP A 71 -8.27 -18.56 40.32
C ASP A 71 -7.87 -20.03 40.30
#